data_AF-A0A843XY62-F1
#
_entry.id   AF-A0A843XY62-F1
#
_cell.length_a   1.000
_cell.length_b   1.000
_cell.length_c   1.000
_cell.angle_alpha   90.00
_cell.angle_beta   90.00
_cell.angle_gamma   90.00
#
_symmetry.space_group_name_H-M   'P 1'
#
loop_
_entity.id
_entity.type
_entity.pdbx_description
1 polymer ?
#
loop_
_entity_poly.entity_id
_entity_poly.type
_entity_poly.pdbx_seq_one_letter_code
_entity_poly.pdbx_strand_id
1 'polypeptide(L)'
;MVGEVDKGPRFFVAVHVGAGFHSHANEKAFRKAMKRACLAAAAVLRKGLGGCVDAVSAAIQVLEDDPITNAGRGSNLTEAGHVECDASIIDGLSGSFGAVGAVPGVQNAIKIATCLLKEQLRGSSLLGRLPPMFLVGEGAREWGKSKGVSSPGTISEAEAELITERTKAQWLTYRKMLDDAKDKIGSADVEPPVDPSESEMLQMAWNKCSRPVPFGKLRCKRKKLI
;
A
#
# COMPACT_ATOMS: atom_id res chain seq x y z
N MET A 1 -46.12 -16.43 -24.54
CA MET A 1 -44.72 -16.82 -24.34
C MET A 1 -43.98 -15.58 -23.86
N VAL A 2 -43.80 -15.43 -22.54
CA VAL A 2 -43.05 -14.29 -21.97
C VAL A 2 -41.58 -14.71 -22.01
N GLY A 3 -40.78 -14.03 -22.82
CA GLY A 3 -39.35 -14.29 -22.93
C GLY A 3 -38.69 -14.12 -21.57
N GLU A 4 -37.95 -15.14 -21.16
CA GLU A 4 -37.12 -15.11 -19.97
C GLU A 4 -36.03 -14.06 -20.20
N VAL A 5 -36.17 -12.89 -19.58
CA VAL A 5 -35.11 -11.88 -19.59
C VAL A 5 -33.95 -12.46 -18.81
N ASP A 6 -32.91 -12.90 -19.51
CA ASP A 6 -31.65 -13.34 -18.92
C ASP A 6 -31.09 -12.18 -18.08
N LYS A 7 -31.39 -12.23 -16.78
CA LYS A 7 -30.86 -11.27 -15.81
C LYS A 7 -29.42 -11.69 -15.60
N GLY A 8 -28.52 -11.10 -16.39
CA GLY A 8 -27.09 -11.28 -16.25
C GLY A 8 -26.62 -11.19 -14.79
N PRO A 9 -25.43 -11.73 -14.47
CA PRO A 9 -24.99 -11.97 -13.10
C PRO A 9 -25.15 -10.73 -12.22
N ARG A 10 -25.79 -10.91 -11.05
CA ARG A 10 -25.92 -9.86 -10.05
C ARG A 10 -24.59 -9.69 -9.33
N PHE A 11 -24.12 -8.45 -9.25
CA PHE A 11 -22.90 -8.12 -8.51
C PHE A 11 -23.07 -6.80 -7.77
N PHE A 12 -22.22 -6.59 -6.78
CA PHE A 12 -22.11 -5.36 -6.03
C PHE A 12 -20.63 -4.98 -5.92
N VAL A 13 -20.34 -3.69 -6.08
CA VAL A 13 -18.99 -3.14 -5.94
C VAL A 13 -19.08 -1.89 -5.09
N ALA A 14 -18.19 -1.80 -4.11
CA ALA A 14 -17.97 -0.61 -3.29
C ALA A 14 -16.52 -0.15 -3.43
N VAL A 15 -16.33 1.17 -3.42
CA VAL A 15 -15.01 1.83 -3.48
C VAL A 15 -15.00 2.99 -2.50
N HIS A 16 -13.80 3.41 -2.07
CA HIS A 16 -13.60 4.63 -1.30
C HIS A 16 -12.34 5.35 -1.80
N VAL A 17 -12.19 6.63 -1.46
CA VAL A 17 -11.05 7.49 -1.88
C VAL A 17 -10.28 8.03 -0.67
N GLY A 18 -10.18 7.20 0.37
CA GLY A 18 -9.61 7.56 1.66
C GLY A 18 -10.59 8.21 2.64
N ALA A 19 -10.13 8.44 3.85
CA ALA A 19 -10.84 9.13 4.92
C ALA A 19 -9.99 10.30 5.41
N GLY A 20 -10.62 11.43 5.72
CA GLY A 20 -9.93 12.66 6.09
C GLY A 20 -10.75 13.90 5.75
N PHE A 21 -10.08 15.03 5.62
CA PHE A 21 -10.74 16.28 5.26
C PHE A 21 -10.96 16.37 3.74
N HIS A 22 -12.20 16.20 3.32
CA HIS A 22 -12.62 16.38 1.93
C HIS A 22 -13.27 17.75 1.78
N SER A 23 -12.53 18.72 1.21
CA SER A 23 -13.09 20.03 0.93
C SER A 23 -14.27 19.93 -0.03
N HIS A 24 -15.29 20.79 0.14
CA HIS A 24 -16.45 20.80 -0.75
C HIS A 24 -16.08 21.07 -2.22
N ALA A 25 -15.00 21.82 -2.46
CA ALA A 25 -14.47 22.05 -3.80
C ALA A 25 -14.06 20.74 -4.52
N ASN A 26 -13.55 19.76 -3.78
CA ASN A 26 -13.07 18.49 -4.34
C ASN A 26 -14.12 17.39 -4.37
N GLU A 27 -15.28 17.55 -3.73
CA GLU A 27 -16.32 16.51 -3.63
C GLU A 27 -16.74 15.99 -5.00
N LYS A 28 -16.95 16.88 -5.97
CA LYS A 28 -17.33 16.51 -7.34
C LYS A 28 -16.25 15.67 -8.03
N ALA A 29 -14.98 15.99 -7.81
CA ALA A 29 -13.85 15.22 -8.36
C ALA A 29 -13.80 13.82 -7.75
N PHE A 30 -13.91 13.70 -6.42
CA PHE A 30 -13.95 12.41 -5.73
C PHE A 30 -15.12 11.53 -6.18
N ARG A 31 -16.33 12.09 -6.29
CA ARG A 31 -17.49 11.36 -6.82
C ARG A 31 -17.28 10.87 -8.24
N LYS A 32 -16.62 11.68 -9.09
CA LYS A 32 -16.29 11.29 -10.47
C LYS A 32 -15.28 10.14 -10.48
N ALA A 33 -14.22 10.20 -9.67
CA ALA A 33 -13.22 9.13 -9.55
C ALA A 33 -13.87 7.81 -9.11
N MET A 34 -14.66 7.82 -8.02
CA MET A 34 -15.37 6.64 -7.53
C MET A 34 -16.35 6.08 -8.57
N LYS A 35 -17.09 6.94 -9.28
CA LYS A 35 -17.99 6.50 -10.35
C LYS A 35 -17.23 5.78 -11.45
N ARG A 36 -16.08 6.31 -11.90
CA ARG A 36 -15.24 5.65 -12.93
C ARG A 36 -14.73 4.29 -12.43
N ALA A 37 -14.27 4.22 -11.18
CA ALA A 37 -13.78 2.97 -10.58
C ALA A 37 -14.88 1.90 -10.53
N CYS A 38 -16.08 2.25 -10.05
CA CYS A 38 -17.22 1.34 -10.06
C CYS A 38 -17.60 0.88 -11.48
N LEU A 39 -17.56 1.78 -12.46
CA LEU A 39 -17.87 1.43 -13.85
C LEU A 39 -16.82 0.48 -14.44
N ALA A 40 -15.54 0.65 -14.12
CA ALA A 40 -14.47 -0.25 -14.55
C ALA A 40 -14.64 -1.66 -13.96
N ALA A 41 -14.88 -1.78 -12.65
CA ALA A 41 -15.18 -3.06 -12.03
C ALA A 41 -16.44 -3.71 -12.62
N ALA A 42 -17.52 -2.94 -12.79
CA ALA A 42 -18.76 -3.42 -13.37
C ALA A 42 -18.60 -3.89 -14.83
N ALA A 43 -17.68 -3.29 -15.60
CA ALA A 43 -17.37 -3.74 -16.95
C ALA A 43 -16.68 -5.12 -16.96
N VAL A 44 -15.84 -5.41 -15.96
CA VAL A 44 -15.22 -6.73 -15.79
C VAL A 44 -16.28 -7.75 -15.34
N LEU A 45 -17.07 -7.43 -14.32
CA LEU A 45 -18.07 -8.36 -13.74
C LEU A 45 -19.21 -8.71 -14.70
N ARG A 46 -19.53 -7.83 -15.65
CA ARG A 46 -20.53 -8.10 -16.70
C ARG A 46 -20.12 -9.19 -17.68
N LYS A 47 -18.84 -9.55 -17.77
CA LYS A 47 -18.35 -10.58 -18.70
C LYS A 47 -18.65 -12.01 -18.24
N GLY A 48 -19.05 -12.21 -16.98
CA GLY A 48 -19.41 -13.51 -16.44
C GLY A 48 -18.90 -13.74 -15.02
N LEU A 49 -19.11 -14.97 -14.53
CA LEU A 49 -18.62 -15.42 -13.23
C LEU A 49 -17.10 -15.62 -13.28
N GLY A 50 -16.38 -15.22 -12.23
CA GLY A 50 -14.94 -15.51 -12.09
C GLY A 50 -13.97 -14.34 -12.29
N GLY A 51 -14.42 -13.08 -12.18
CA GLY A 51 -13.58 -11.90 -12.40
C GLY A 51 -13.42 -10.96 -11.20
N CYS A 52 -13.71 -11.38 -9.97
CA CYS A 52 -13.73 -10.47 -8.80
C CYS A 52 -12.37 -9.80 -8.54
N VAL A 53 -11.29 -10.58 -8.58
CA VAL A 53 -9.92 -10.08 -8.43
C VAL A 53 -9.60 -9.07 -9.54
N ASP A 54 -9.93 -9.40 -10.78
CA ASP A 54 -9.71 -8.51 -11.93
C ASP A 54 -10.57 -7.24 -11.86
N ALA A 55 -11.80 -7.34 -11.35
CA ALA A 55 -12.72 -6.23 -11.19
C ALA A 55 -12.23 -5.24 -10.12
N VAL A 56 -11.79 -5.74 -8.97
CA VAL A 56 -11.20 -4.92 -7.90
C VAL A 56 -9.90 -4.29 -8.39
N SER A 57 -9.04 -5.06 -9.07
CA SER A 57 -7.82 -4.54 -9.68
C SER A 57 -8.12 -3.41 -10.67
N ALA A 58 -9.12 -3.57 -11.54
CA ALA A 58 -9.53 -2.54 -12.50
C ALA A 58 -10.09 -1.28 -11.82
N ALA A 59 -10.87 -1.43 -10.74
CA ALA A 59 -11.35 -0.27 -9.97
C ALA A 59 -10.20 0.50 -9.32
N ILE A 60 -9.26 -0.20 -8.68
CA ILE A 60 -8.14 0.43 -7.99
C ILE A 60 -7.19 1.08 -8.99
N GLN A 61 -6.93 0.48 -10.15
CA GLN A 61 -6.14 1.11 -11.22
C GLN A 61 -6.72 2.47 -11.63
N VAL A 62 -8.05 2.57 -11.79
CA VAL A 62 -8.70 3.85 -12.10
C VAL A 62 -8.51 4.89 -10.99
N LEU A 63 -8.43 4.46 -9.74
CA LEU A 63 -8.16 5.36 -8.62
C LEU A 63 -6.68 5.78 -8.59
N GLU A 64 -5.75 4.83 -8.73
CA GLU A 64 -4.29 5.10 -8.82
C GLU A 64 -3.92 6.00 -10.01
N ASP A 65 -4.67 5.95 -11.10
CA ASP A 65 -4.48 6.83 -12.25
C ASP A 65 -5.04 8.25 -12.05
N ASP A 66 -5.91 8.45 -11.04
CA ASP A 66 -6.56 9.73 -10.77
C ASP A 66 -5.74 10.58 -9.79
N PRO A 67 -5.20 11.74 -10.21
CA PRO A 67 -4.31 12.57 -9.40
C PRO A 67 -4.96 13.20 -8.17
N ILE A 68 -6.29 13.11 -8.04
CA ILE A 68 -6.99 13.57 -6.83
C ILE A 68 -6.76 12.63 -5.64
N THR A 69 -6.42 11.36 -5.90
CA THR A 69 -6.25 10.35 -4.86
C THR A 69 -4.80 10.30 -4.37
N ASN A 70 -4.62 9.77 -3.15
CA ASN A 70 -3.31 9.49 -2.59
C ASN A 70 -2.92 8.02 -2.85
N ALA A 71 -2.82 7.65 -4.12
CA ALA A 71 -2.38 6.34 -4.59
C ALA A 71 -1.87 6.45 -6.02
N GLY A 72 -0.80 5.73 -6.38
CA GLY A 72 -0.20 5.82 -7.72
C GLY A 72 0.20 7.26 -8.08
N ARG A 73 -0.44 7.83 -9.12
CA ARG A 73 -0.27 9.22 -9.50
C ARG A 73 -1.03 10.13 -8.55
N GLY A 74 -0.35 11.12 -7.98
CA GLY A 74 -0.94 11.99 -6.95
C GLY A 74 -0.75 11.49 -5.52
N SER A 75 0.05 10.44 -5.33
CA SER A 75 0.55 10.02 -4.02
C SER A 75 1.34 11.13 -3.30
N ASN A 76 1.26 11.10 -1.98
CA ASN A 76 2.10 11.89 -1.10
C ASN A 76 3.58 11.55 -1.34
N LEU A 77 4.42 12.56 -1.16
CA LEU A 77 5.86 12.40 -1.32
C LEU A 77 6.51 12.02 0.03
N THR A 78 7.56 11.20 -0.03
CA THR A 78 8.40 10.86 1.13
C THR A 78 9.14 12.09 1.64
N GLU A 79 9.84 12.00 2.78
CA GLU A 79 10.68 13.11 3.28
C GLU A 79 11.73 13.54 2.24
N ALA A 80 12.23 12.61 1.43
CA ALA A 80 13.18 12.85 0.35
C ALA A 80 12.53 13.38 -0.95
N GLY A 81 11.19 13.49 -1.00
CA GLY A 81 10.46 14.02 -2.15
C GLY A 81 10.12 12.98 -3.23
N HIS A 82 10.30 11.69 -2.94
CA HIS A 82 10.04 10.59 -3.87
C HIS A 82 8.62 10.03 -3.72
N VAL A 83 8.14 9.31 -4.73
CA VAL A 83 6.86 8.56 -4.67
C VAL A 83 7.14 7.08 -4.40
N GLU A 84 6.60 6.59 -3.29
CA GLU A 84 6.62 5.18 -2.91
C GLU A 84 5.18 4.70 -2.65
N CYS A 85 4.79 3.59 -3.27
CA CYS A 85 3.43 3.09 -3.22
C CYS A 85 3.33 1.71 -2.55
N ASP A 86 2.25 1.52 -1.80
CA ASP A 86 1.85 0.26 -1.20
C ASP A 86 0.53 -0.22 -1.81
N ALA A 87 0.38 -1.53 -2.02
CA ALA A 87 -0.91 -2.10 -2.44
C ALA A 87 -1.03 -3.57 -2.01
N SER A 88 -2.25 -4.03 -1.75
CA SER A 88 -2.53 -5.44 -1.49
C SER A 88 -3.87 -5.86 -2.08
N ILE A 89 -4.02 -7.16 -2.32
CA ILE A 89 -5.23 -7.77 -2.84
C ILE A 89 -5.38 -9.20 -2.32
N ILE A 90 -6.63 -9.60 -2.08
CA ILE A 90 -7.00 -10.90 -1.53
C ILE A 90 -8.15 -11.49 -2.35
N ASP A 91 -8.06 -12.78 -2.66
CA ASP A 91 -9.20 -13.56 -3.12
C ASP A 91 -9.87 -14.25 -1.93
N GLY A 92 -11.12 -13.88 -1.64
CA GLY A 92 -11.87 -14.43 -0.53
C GLY A 92 -12.30 -15.90 -0.74
N LEU A 93 -12.27 -16.39 -1.99
CA LEU A 93 -12.61 -17.78 -2.27
C LEU A 93 -11.44 -18.72 -2.04
N SER A 94 -10.27 -18.42 -2.61
CA SER A 94 -9.08 -19.27 -2.48
C SER A 94 -8.25 -18.97 -1.23
N GLY A 95 -8.39 -17.78 -0.64
CA GLY A 95 -7.48 -17.27 0.38
C GLY A 95 -6.13 -16.80 -0.16
N SER A 96 -5.94 -16.76 -1.49
CA SER A 96 -4.71 -16.25 -2.10
C SER A 96 -4.54 -14.75 -1.87
N PHE A 97 -3.30 -14.35 -1.65
CA PHE A 97 -2.92 -12.99 -1.28
C PHE A 97 -1.75 -12.52 -2.13
N GLY A 98 -1.74 -11.23 -2.45
CA GLY A 98 -0.60 -10.55 -3.06
C GLY A 98 -0.47 -9.14 -2.51
N ALA A 99 0.74 -8.71 -2.21
CA ALA A 99 1.00 -7.34 -1.78
C ALA A 99 2.35 -6.81 -2.26
N VAL A 100 2.45 -5.49 -2.28
CA VAL A 100 3.69 -4.76 -2.48
C VAL A 100 3.80 -3.59 -1.51
N GLY A 101 5.02 -3.19 -1.17
CA GLY A 101 5.26 -2.07 -0.26
C GLY A 101 6.52 -1.27 -0.59
N ALA A 102 6.50 0.02 -0.27
CA ALA A 102 7.55 1.00 -0.55
C ALA A 102 8.07 0.91 -1.99
N VAL A 103 7.18 0.67 -2.97
CA VAL A 103 7.61 0.45 -4.36
C VAL A 103 7.87 1.82 -5.00
N PRO A 104 9.11 2.11 -5.43
CA PRO A 104 9.41 3.40 -6.02
C PRO A 104 8.88 3.48 -7.45
N GLY A 105 8.39 4.65 -7.86
CA GLY A 105 8.16 4.97 -9.27
C GLY A 105 7.20 4.01 -10.01
N VAL A 106 6.19 3.46 -9.33
CA VAL A 106 5.17 2.59 -9.93
C VAL A 106 3.87 3.35 -10.15
N GLN A 107 3.32 3.27 -11.38
CA GLN A 107 2.03 3.89 -11.71
C GLN A 107 0.85 3.16 -11.06
N ASN A 108 0.84 1.83 -11.15
CA ASN A 108 -0.21 1.00 -10.56
C ASN A 108 0.38 -0.10 -9.69
N ALA A 109 0.52 0.15 -8.39
CA ALA A 109 1.03 -0.84 -7.44
C ALA A 109 0.09 -2.06 -7.35
N ILE A 110 -1.23 -1.84 -7.51
CA ILE A 110 -2.20 -2.93 -7.48
C ILE A 110 -1.99 -3.97 -8.59
N LYS A 111 -1.44 -3.57 -9.76
CA LYS A 111 -1.14 -4.52 -10.85
C LYS A 111 -0.10 -5.53 -10.39
N ILE A 112 0.95 -5.08 -9.69
CA ILE A 112 2.00 -5.96 -9.18
C ILE A 112 1.43 -6.89 -8.09
N ALA A 113 0.64 -6.35 -7.16
CA ALA A 113 -0.04 -7.15 -6.14
C ALA A 113 -1.00 -8.20 -6.76
N THR A 114 -1.72 -7.84 -7.81
CA THR A 114 -2.60 -8.75 -8.57
C THR A 114 -1.80 -9.85 -9.26
N CYS A 115 -0.63 -9.53 -9.83
CA CYS A 115 0.28 -10.52 -10.40
C CYS A 115 0.76 -11.51 -9.32
N LEU A 116 1.15 -11.03 -8.13
CA LEU A 116 1.57 -11.92 -7.03
C LEU A 116 0.47 -12.90 -6.63
N LEU A 117 -0.76 -12.40 -6.44
CA LEU A 117 -1.92 -13.24 -6.12
C LEU A 117 -2.15 -14.31 -7.21
N LYS A 118 -2.09 -13.91 -8.49
CA LYS A 118 -2.26 -14.85 -9.61
C LYS A 118 -1.17 -15.92 -9.67
N GLU A 119 0.06 -15.59 -9.29
CA GLU A 119 1.14 -16.58 -9.18
C GLU A 119 0.87 -17.57 -8.04
N GLN A 120 0.35 -17.11 -6.89
CA GLN A 120 -0.09 -18.02 -5.81
C GLN A 120 -1.16 -19.01 -6.30
N LEU A 121 -2.14 -18.54 -7.08
CA LEU A 121 -3.21 -19.39 -7.63
C LEU A 121 -2.69 -20.44 -8.62
N ARG A 122 -1.60 -20.16 -9.34
CA ARG A 122 -0.97 -21.13 -10.25
C ARG A 122 -0.23 -22.25 -9.51
N GLY A 123 0.04 -22.06 -8.21
CA GLY A 123 0.68 -23.04 -7.37
C GLY A 123 2.20 -23.04 -7.48
N SER A 124 2.80 -24.20 -7.24
CA SER A 124 4.25 -24.33 -7.10
C SER A 124 4.98 -24.21 -8.44
N SER A 125 6.05 -23.43 -8.44
CA SER A 125 6.91 -23.24 -9.62
C SER A 125 7.82 -24.46 -9.87
N LEU A 126 8.64 -24.39 -10.91
CA LEU A 126 9.73 -25.35 -11.15
C LEU A 126 10.51 -25.61 -9.85
N LEU A 127 10.66 -26.89 -9.50
CA LEU A 127 11.34 -27.39 -8.30
C LEU A 127 10.56 -27.26 -6.98
N GLY A 128 9.24 -27.08 -7.01
CA GLY A 128 8.45 -27.13 -5.78
C GLY A 128 8.52 -25.84 -4.95
N ARG A 129 9.06 -24.75 -5.50
CA ARG A 129 9.13 -23.45 -4.81
C ARG A 129 7.79 -22.74 -4.86
N LEU A 130 7.34 -22.32 -3.67
CA LEU A 130 6.20 -21.42 -3.53
C LEU A 130 6.57 -20.03 -4.04
N PRO A 131 5.69 -19.37 -4.83
CA PRO A 131 5.93 -18.00 -5.25
C PRO A 131 5.91 -17.04 -4.05
N PRO A 132 6.55 -15.87 -4.14
CA PRO A 132 6.42 -14.84 -3.12
C PRO A 132 4.99 -14.28 -3.09
N MET A 133 4.51 -13.89 -1.91
CA MET A 133 3.19 -13.26 -1.72
C MET A 133 3.29 -11.77 -1.37
N PHE A 134 4.47 -11.30 -0.94
CA PHE A 134 4.72 -9.91 -0.59
C PHE A 134 6.13 -9.53 -1.04
N LEU A 135 6.27 -8.44 -1.78
CA LEU A 135 7.54 -7.88 -2.22
C LEU A 135 7.63 -6.41 -1.83
N VAL A 136 8.83 -5.89 -1.64
CA VAL A 136 9.03 -4.48 -1.27
C VAL A 136 10.13 -3.81 -2.07
N GLY A 137 10.10 -2.47 -2.14
CA GLY A 137 11.19 -1.67 -2.70
C GLY A 137 11.42 -1.90 -4.19
N GLU A 138 12.68 -1.70 -4.61
CA GLU A 138 13.10 -1.88 -6.00
C GLU A 138 12.88 -3.33 -6.49
N GLY A 139 13.07 -4.33 -5.62
CA GLY A 139 12.83 -5.73 -5.98
C GLY A 139 11.39 -6.00 -6.40
N ALA A 140 10.40 -5.31 -5.80
CA ALA A 140 9.01 -5.39 -6.23
C ALA A 140 8.79 -4.75 -7.61
N ARG A 141 9.45 -3.62 -7.86
CA ARG A 141 9.39 -2.89 -9.13
C ARG A 141 9.99 -3.71 -10.28
N GLU A 142 11.18 -4.24 -10.09
CA GLU A 142 11.86 -5.11 -11.06
C GLU A 142 11.05 -6.38 -11.32
N TRP A 143 10.51 -6.99 -10.27
CA TRP A 143 9.64 -8.15 -10.43
C TRP A 143 8.37 -7.80 -11.22
N GLY A 144 7.73 -6.66 -10.93
CA GLY A 144 6.60 -6.15 -11.70
C GLY A 144 6.93 -5.95 -13.19
N LYS A 145 8.09 -5.36 -13.49
CA LYS A 145 8.62 -5.22 -14.86
C LYS A 145 8.76 -6.58 -15.55
N SER A 146 9.33 -7.57 -14.86
CA SER A 146 9.49 -8.94 -15.40
C SER A 146 8.16 -9.64 -15.73
N LYS A 147 7.07 -9.22 -15.09
CA LYS A 147 5.70 -9.73 -15.31
C LYS A 147 4.90 -8.88 -16.31
N GLY A 148 5.52 -7.89 -16.95
CA GLY A 148 4.89 -7.05 -17.97
C GLY A 148 4.08 -5.89 -17.42
N VAL A 149 4.26 -5.52 -16.14
CA VAL A 149 3.65 -4.30 -15.59
C VAL A 149 4.43 -3.09 -16.12
N SER A 150 3.75 -2.24 -16.89
CA SER A 150 4.30 -1.00 -17.42
C SER A 150 4.83 -0.13 -16.28
N SER A 151 6.13 0.15 -16.32
CA SER A 151 6.76 1.14 -15.46
C SER A 151 7.87 1.83 -16.26
N PRO A 152 8.12 3.13 -16.01
CA PRO A 152 9.18 3.86 -16.68
C PRO A 152 10.55 3.23 -16.45
N GLY A 153 11.46 3.44 -17.41
CA GLY A 153 12.81 2.88 -17.40
C GLY A 153 13.55 3.30 -16.14
N THR A 154 13.54 4.60 -15.85
CA THR A 154 14.19 5.21 -14.69
C THR A 154 13.20 5.69 -13.64
N ILE A 155 13.67 5.91 -12.40
CA ILE A 155 12.85 6.45 -11.31
C ILE A 155 12.48 7.92 -11.60
N SER A 156 13.43 8.69 -12.12
CA SER A 156 13.22 10.12 -12.46
C SER A 156 12.10 10.33 -13.48
N GLU A 157 12.03 9.50 -14.52
CA GLU A 157 10.92 9.53 -15.49
C GLU A 157 9.58 9.21 -14.83
N ALA A 158 9.55 8.20 -13.94
CA ALA A 158 8.34 7.86 -13.21
C ALA A 158 7.89 8.99 -12.29
N GLU A 159 8.82 9.65 -11.61
CA GLU A 159 8.51 10.79 -10.74
C GLU A 159 7.94 11.96 -11.52
N ALA A 160 8.43 12.24 -12.74
CA ALA A 160 7.87 13.27 -13.60
C ALA A 160 6.39 13.03 -13.96
N GLU A 161 5.97 11.77 -14.04
CA GLU A 161 4.58 11.40 -14.32
C GLU A 161 3.70 11.31 -13.07
N LEU A 162 4.27 10.82 -11.96
CA LEU A 162 3.55 10.53 -10.72
C LEU A 162 3.38 11.75 -9.82
N ILE A 163 4.39 12.64 -9.79
CA ILE A 163 4.37 13.86 -8.99
C ILE A 163 3.51 14.90 -9.70
N THR A 164 2.53 15.44 -8.98
CA THR A 164 1.63 16.47 -9.48
C THR A 164 2.01 17.81 -8.87
N GLU A 165 1.62 18.92 -9.51
CA GLU A 165 1.79 20.25 -8.92
C GLU A 165 1.17 20.37 -7.52
N ARG A 166 0.03 19.69 -7.31
CA ARG A 166 -0.64 19.62 -6.00
C ARG A 166 0.23 18.97 -4.94
N THR A 167 0.74 17.77 -5.23
CA THR A 167 1.51 16.99 -4.25
C THR A 167 2.88 17.62 -3.99
N LYS A 168 3.50 18.20 -5.03
CA LYS A 168 4.74 18.96 -4.90
C LYS A 168 4.57 20.21 -4.04
N ALA A 169 3.54 21.02 -4.27
CA ALA A 169 3.26 22.20 -3.46
C ALA A 169 2.96 21.86 -2.00
N GLN A 170 2.21 20.78 -1.77
CA GLN A 170 1.92 20.27 -0.44
C GLN A 170 3.19 19.81 0.28
N TRP A 171 4.06 19.06 -0.42
CA TRP A 171 5.34 18.61 0.13
C TRP A 171 6.26 19.78 0.49
N LEU A 172 6.40 20.78 -0.37
CA LEU A 172 7.19 21.99 -0.07
C LEU A 172 6.70 22.70 1.20
N THR A 173 5.38 22.79 1.37
CA THR A 173 4.77 23.38 2.55
C THR A 173 5.13 22.61 3.81
N TYR A 174 4.95 21.29 3.81
CA TYR A 174 5.28 20.46 4.97
C TYR A 174 6.78 20.39 5.24
N ARG A 175 7.60 20.40 4.19
CA ARG A 175 9.06 20.42 4.33
C ARG A 175 9.51 21.68 5.07
N LYS A 176 9.01 22.84 4.67
CA LYS A 176 9.27 24.10 5.38
C LYS A 176 8.82 24.04 6.85
N MET A 177 7.61 23.53 7.11
CA MET A 177 7.11 23.38 8.48
C MET A 177 7.97 22.44 9.33
N LEU A 178 8.52 21.37 8.73
CA LEU A 178 9.43 20.45 9.41
C LEU A 178 10.77 21.12 9.69
N ASP A 179 11.33 21.86 8.74
CA ASP A 179 12.59 22.57 8.92
C ASP A 179 12.44 23.66 10.01
N ASP A 180 11.37 24.46 9.98
CA ASP A 180 11.04 25.45 11.03
C ASP A 180 10.88 24.80 12.42
N ALA A 181 10.37 23.57 12.48
CA ALA A 181 10.22 22.82 13.72
C ALA A 181 11.56 22.24 14.22
N LYS A 182 12.39 21.73 13.30
CA LYS A 182 13.73 21.24 13.61
C LYS A 182 14.62 22.36 14.14
N ASP A 183 14.53 23.56 13.58
CA ASP A 183 15.27 24.74 14.06
C ASP A 183 14.86 25.14 15.48
N LYS A 184 13.55 25.07 15.80
CA LYS A 184 13.06 25.33 17.16
C LYS A 184 13.55 24.29 18.18
N ILE A 185 13.59 23.02 17.78
CA ILE A 185 14.08 21.93 18.64
C ILE A 185 15.61 22.00 18.80
N GLY A 186 16.35 22.27 17.71
CA GLY A 186 17.81 22.44 17.73
C GLY A 186 18.28 23.69 18.49
N SER A 187 17.39 24.65 18.73
CA SER A 187 17.64 25.77 19.65
C SER A 187 17.36 25.45 21.13
N ALA A 188 16.85 24.26 21.42
CA ALA A 188 16.49 23.77 22.74
C ALA A 188 17.28 22.50 23.10
N ASP A 189 18.61 22.58 23.09
CA ASP A 189 19.46 21.59 23.76
C ASP A 189 19.26 21.71 25.28
N VAL A 190 18.26 20.99 25.80
CA VAL A 190 18.25 20.54 27.19
C VAL A 190 18.81 19.13 27.16
N GLU A 191 20.06 18.96 27.59
CA GLU A 191 20.55 17.65 28.02
C GLU A 191 19.50 17.05 28.96
N PRO A 192 18.95 15.85 28.69
CA PRO A 192 18.09 15.22 29.68
C PRO A 192 18.92 15.07 30.97
N PRO A 193 18.40 15.45 32.14
CA PRO A 193 19.10 15.18 33.39
C PRO A 193 19.19 13.66 33.52
N VAL A 194 20.36 13.12 33.23
CA VAL A 194 20.65 11.71 33.47
C VAL A 194 20.78 11.58 34.98
N ASP A 195 19.67 11.25 35.65
CA ASP A 195 19.72 10.79 37.03
C ASP A 195 20.56 9.51 37.05
N PRO A 196 21.73 9.48 37.74
CA PRO A 196 22.61 8.31 37.76
C PRO A 196 21.88 7.02 38.15
N SER A 197 20.81 7.13 38.95
CA SER A 197 20.04 5.99 39.46
C SER A 197 19.20 5.26 38.41
N GLU A 198 18.73 5.92 37.35
CA GLU A 198 17.93 5.27 36.30
C GLU A 198 18.81 4.45 35.34
N SER A 199 20.01 4.95 35.06
CA SER A 199 20.98 4.26 34.19
C SER A 199 21.41 2.91 34.78
N GLU A 200 21.61 2.83 36.09
CA GLU A 200 21.96 1.59 36.80
C GLU A 200 20.78 0.61 36.81
N MET A 201 19.54 1.10 36.98
CA MET A 201 18.35 0.26 36.92
C MET A 201 18.12 -0.35 35.54
N LEU A 202 18.32 0.41 34.47
CA LEU A 202 18.19 -0.08 33.09
C LEU A 202 19.29 -1.08 32.73
N GLN A 203 20.53 -0.82 33.17
CA GLN A 203 21.65 -1.76 33.00
C GLN A 203 21.41 -3.07 33.76
N MET A 204 20.86 -2.98 34.99
CA MET A 204 20.46 -4.16 35.77
C MET A 204 19.32 -4.93 35.11
N ALA A 205 18.31 -4.26 34.55
CA ALA A 205 17.19 -4.90 33.86
C ALA A 205 17.65 -5.63 32.58
N TRP A 206 18.54 -5.01 31.79
CA TRP A 206 19.15 -5.62 30.61
C TRP A 206 19.97 -6.87 30.97
N ASN A 207 20.83 -6.78 32.00
CA ASN A 207 21.63 -7.90 32.48
C ASN A 207 20.78 -9.05 33.04
N LYS A 208 19.56 -8.77 33.52
CA LYS A 208 18.61 -9.77 34.01
C LYS A 208 17.87 -10.49 32.87
N CYS A 209 17.55 -9.77 31.79
CA CYS A 209 16.91 -10.34 30.60
C CYS A 209 17.89 -11.07 29.66
N SER A 210 19.18 -10.73 29.70
CA SER A 210 20.20 -11.26 28.78
C SER A 210 20.84 -12.58 29.24
N ARG A 211 20.42 -13.14 30.38
CA ARG A 211 20.93 -14.45 30.84
C ARG A 211 20.34 -15.58 29.98
N PRO A 212 21.15 -16.49 29.42
CA PRO A 212 20.64 -17.62 28.67
C PRO A 212 19.80 -18.51 29.56
N VAL A 213 18.54 -18.75 29.15
CA VAL A 213 17.65 -19.71 29.80
C VAL A 213 18.04 -21.13 29.38
N PRO A 214 18.20 -22.09 30.32
CA PRO A 214 18.52 -23.46 29.97
C PRO A 214 17.40 -24.09 29.14
N PHE A 215 17.79 -24.80 28.09
CA PHE A 215 16.90 -25.49 27.16
C PHE A 215 16.01 -26.48 27.93
N GLY A 216 14.69 -26.23 27.97
CA GLY A 216 13.73 -27.19 28.54
C GLY A 216 12.45 -26.64 29.16
N LYS A 217 12.27 -25.32 29.34
CA LYS A 217 11.01 -24.78 29.89
C LYS A 217 10.56 -23.47 29.21
N LEU A 218 10.12 -23.55 27.95
CA LEU A 218 9.22 -22.54 27.39
C LEU A 218 7.78 -23.05 27.43
N ARG A 219 7.05 -22.74 28.52
CA ARG A 219 5.58 -22.73 28.48
C ARG A 219 5.15 -21.38 27.90
N CYS A 220 4.66 -21.40 26.67
CA CYS A 220 4.00 -20.27 26.03
C CYS A 220 2.73 -19.90 26.82
N LYS A 221 2.81 -18.87 27.67
CA LYS A 221 1.60 -18.21 28.17
C LYS A 221 1.09 -17.26 27.08
N ARG A 222 0.16 -17.76 26.26
CA ARG A 222 -0.69 -16.91 25.41
C ARG A 222 -1.49 -15.98 26.32
N LYS A 223 -1.12 -14.70 26.38
CA LYS A 223 -2.05 -13.64 26.78
C LYS A 223 -2.95 -13.38 25.57
N LYS A 224 -4.22 -13.78 25.66
CA LYS A 224 -5.29 -13.22 24.83
C LYS A 224 -5.40 -11.73 25.20
N LEU A 225 -5.16 -10.84 24.25
CA LEU A 225 -5.80 -9.53 24.28
C LEU A 225 -7.13 -9.68 23.54
N ILE A 226 -8.19 -9.27 24.23
CA ILE A 226 -9.48 -8.86 23.66
C ILE A 226 -9.34 -7.36 23.41
#